data_AF-A0A073JW55-F1
#
_entry.id   AF-A0A073JW55-F1
#
_cell.length_a   1.000
_cell.length_b   1.000
_cell.length_c   1.000
_cell.angle_alpha   90.00
_cell.angle_beta   90.00
_cell.angle_gamma   90.00
#
_symmetry.space_group_name_H-M   'P 1'
#
loop_
_entity.id
_entity.type
_entity.pdbx_description
1 polymer ?
#
loop_
_entity_poly.entity_id
_entity_poly.type
_entity_poly.pdbx_seq_one_letter_code
_entity_poly.pdbx_strand_id
1 'polypeptide(L)'
;MNTLLTEAKHMLHYDEIIISSIKCSLETFQYRGAARPGVLILTNQKLFFYGPNMLGKAMFEEYSYHEISTIKEQKNLFGTKISILYGTEWVKFKYIQSSNPEAFVEKVREKILLSK
;
A
#
# COMPACT_ATOMS: atom_id res chain seq x y z
N MET A 1 5.32 -19.33 -3.56
CA MET A 1 5.04 -18.12 -4.36
C MET A 1 3.84 -17.40 -3.76
N ASN A 2 3.87 -16.08 -3.66
CA ASN A 2 2.83 -15.28 -3.01
C ASN A 2 1.54 -15.30 -3.86
N THR A 3 0.53 -16.06 -3.44
CA THR A 3 -0.76 -16.18 -4.15
C THR A 3 -1.44 -14.82 -4.31
N LEU A 4 -1.44 -14.00 -3.25
CA LEU A 4 -2.00 -12.64 -3.25
C LEU A 4 -1.38 -11.68 -4.28
N LEU A 5 -0.06 -11.68 -4.43
CA LEU A 5 0.60 -10.80 -5.42
C LEU A 5 0.27 -11.26 -6.85
N THR A 6 0.06 -12.56 -7.06
CA THR A 6 -0.31 -13.11 -8.36
C THR A 6 -1.71 -12.66 -8.74
N GLU A 7 -2.67 -12.74 -7.81
CA GLU A 7 -4.03 -12.24 -8.01
C GLU A 7 -4.05 -10.72 -8.23
N ALA A 8 -3.26 -9.97 -7.46
CA ALA A 8 -3.18 -8.52 -7.58
C ALA A 8 -2.73 -8.04 -8.98
N LYS A 9 -1.99 -8.87 -9.73
CA LYS A 9 -1.60 -8.54 -11.11
C LYS A 9 -2.80 -8.38 -12.05
N HIS A 10 -3.94 -8.98 -11.74
CA HIS A 10 -5.16 -8.81 -12.53
C HIS A 10 -5.77 -7.41 -12.40
N MET A 11 -5.31 -6.61 -11.43
CA MET A 11 -5.77 -5.24 -11.21
C MET A 11 -4.90 -4.20 -11.94
N LEU A 12 -3.85 -4.65 -12.63
CA LEU A 12 -2.94 -3.79 -13.38
C LEU A 12 -3.57 -3.36 -14.71
N HIS A 13 -3.34 -2.11 -15.12
CA HIS A 13 -3.59 -1.68 -16.49
C HIS A 13 -2.57 -2.30 -17.47
N TYR A 14 -2.88 -2.26 -18.77
CA TYR A 14 -2.11 -2.95 -19.81
C TYR A 14 -0.60 -2.60 -19.83
N ASP A 15 -0.25 -1.37 -19.51
CA ASP A 15 1.11 -0.82 -19.47
C ASP A 15 1.64 -0.58 -18.04
N GLU A 16 0.94 -1.12 -17.05
CA GLU A 16 1.28 -0.94 -15.65
C GLU A 16 2.24 -2.02 -15.16
N ILE A 17 3.39 -1.60 -14.63
CA ILE A 17 4.46 -2.47 -14.12
C ILE A 17 4.60 -2.33 -12.61
N ILE A 18 4.73 -3.47 -11.92
CA ILE A 18 5.03 -3.50 -10.48
C ILE A 18 6.50 -3.15 -10.27
N ILE A 19 6.76 -2.09 -9.49
CA ILE A 19 8.10 -1.64 -9.10
C ILE A 19 8.53 -2.29 -7.79
N SER A 20 7.61 -2.38 -6.83
CA SER A 20 7.88 -2.99 -5.53
C SER A 20 6.59 -3.42 -4.84
N SER A 21 6.71 -4.30 -3.84
CA SER A 21 5.57 -4.72 -3.03
C SER A 21 6.02 -5.11 -1.62
N ILE A 22 5.21 -4.82 -0.62
CA ILE A 22 5.42 -5.27 0.76
C ILE A 22 4.14 -5.88 1.31
N LYS A 23 4.28 -6.96 2.09
CA LYS A 23 3.16 -7.53 2.86
C LYS A 23 2.92 -6.66 4.08
N CYS A 24 1.65 -6.35 4.35
CA CYS A 24 1.26 -5.54 5.49
C CYS A 24 -0.22 -5.78 5.81
N SER A 25 -0.78 -4.95 6.69
CA SER A 25 -2.23 -4.84 6.90
C SER A 25 -2.68 -3.40 6.74
N LEU A 26 -3.82 -3.20 6.09
CA LEU A 26 -4.42 -1.88 5.91
C LEU A 26 -5.40 -1.56 7.05
N GLU A 27 -5.30 -0.35 7.57
CA GLU A 27 -6.23 0.27 8.49
C GLU A 27 -6.67 1.64 7.92
N THR A 28 -7.94 1.75 7.57
CA THR A 28 -8.57 3.00 7.11
C THR A 28 -9.60 3.48 8.13
N PHE A 29 -10.06 4.72 8.00
CA PHE A 29 -11.14 5.27 8.82
C PHE A 29 -12.44 4.47 8.70
N GLN A 30 -12.72 3.90 7.52
CA GLN A 30 -13.94 3.11 7.28
C GLN A 30 -13.93 1.78 8.04
N TYR A 31 -12.75 1.18 8.27
CA TYR A 31 -12.61 -0.14 8.91
C TYR A 31 -12.23 -0.08 10.40
N ARG A 32 -12.61 1.01 11.10
CA ARG A 32 -12.27 1.31 12.51
C ARG A 32 -11.97 0.07 13.37
N GLY A 33 -10.68 -0.18 13.64
CA GLY A 33 -10.21 -1.19 14.59
C GLY A 33 -9.83 -2.55 14.02
N ALA A 34 -10.14 -2.86 12.76
CA ALA A 34 -9.79 -4.16 12.15
C ALA A 34 -8.81 -3.99 10.98
N ALA A 35 -7.51 -4.07 11.27
CA ALA A 35 -6.49 -4.08 10.22
C ALA A 35 -6.66 -5.32 9.33
N ARG A 36 -6.76 -5.13 8.02
CA ARG A 36 -6.99 -6.20 7.04
C ARG A 36 -5.66 -6.63 6.42
N PRO A 37 -5.28 -7.92 6.46
CA PRO A 37 -4.02 -8.37 5.88
C PRO A 37 -4.03 -8.25 4.35
N GLY A 38 -2.88 -8.02 3.75
CA GLY A 38 -2.75 -7.94 2.29
C GLY A 38 -1.35 -7.54 1.84
N VAL A 39 -1.27 -6.99 0.65
CA VAL A 39 -0.03 -6.53 0.02
C VAL A 39 -0.22 -5.10 -0.45
N LEU A 40 0.68 -4.21 -0.05
CA LEU A 40 0.81 -2.89 -0.62
C LEU A 40 1.77 -2.94 -1.81
N ILE A 41 1.33 -2.47 -2.96
CA ILE A 41 1.99 -2.64 -4.25
C ILE A 41 2.22 -1.27 -4.86
N LEU A 42 3.47 -0.99 -5.19
CA LEU A 42 3.91 0.21 -5.90
C LEU A 42 4.09 -0.14 -7.37
N THR A 43 3.44 0.60 -8.26
CA THR A 43 3.61 0.47 -9.71
C THR A 43 4.29 1.68 -10.32
N ASN A 44 4.33 1.78 -11.64
CA ASN A 44 4.69 3.01 -12.35
C ASN A 44 3.55 4.05 -12.38
N GLN A 45 2.30 3.65 -12.13
CA GLN A 45 1.12 4.50 -12.30
C GLN A 45 0.41 4.86 -10.98
N LYS A 46 0.41 3.94 -10.00
CA LYS A 46 -0.33 4.11 -8.74
C LYS A 46 0.30 3.34 -7.58
N LEU A 47 -0.13 3.68 -6.38
CA LEU A 47 0.06 2.86 -5.20
C LEU A 47 -1.28 2.17 -4.93
N PHE A 48 -1.31 0.86 -4.73
CA PHE A 48 -2.56 0.19 -4.38
C PHE A 48 -2.36 -0.93 -3.36
N PHE A 49 -3.39 -1.18 -2.57
CA PHE A 49 -3.44 -2.26 -1.61
C PHE A 49 -4.38 -3.36 -2.13
N TYR A 50 -3.94 -4.61 -2.03
CA TYR A 50 -4.73 -5.78 -2.37
C TYR A 50 -4.78 -6.76 -1.19
N GLY A 51 -5.99 -7.05 -0.70
CA GLY A 51 -6.25 -8.00 0.39
C GLY A 51 -7.05 -9.22 -0.10
N PRO A 52 -6.94 -10.36 0.62
CA PRO A 52 -7.60 -11.61 0.24
C PRO A 52 -9.12 -11.46 0.24
N ASN A 53 -9.75 -12.17 -0.68
CA ASN A 53 -11.21 -12.32 -0.72
C ASN A 53 -11.66 -13.26 0.41
N MET A 54 -11.98 -12.71 1.59
CA MET A 54 -12.44 -13.54 2.71
C MET A 54 -13.97 -13.79 2.71
N LEU A 55 -14.78 -12.99 2.00
CA LEU A 55 -16.26 -13.04 2.06
C LEU A 55 -17.00 -12.67 0.75
N GLY A 56 -16.35 -12.78 -0.41
CA GLY A 56 -16.97 -12.62 -1.73
C GLY A 56 -16.36 -11.52 -2.61
N LYS A 57 -15.69 -10.50 -2.04
CA LYS A 57 -14.89 -9.52 -2.80
C LYS A 57 -13.49 -9.38 -2.22
N ALA A 58 -12.48 -9.41 -3.10
CA ALA A 58 -11.13 -8.99 -2.76
C ALA A 58 -11.15 -7.51 -2.38
N MET A 59 -10.30 -7.14 -1.43
CA MET A 59 -10.17 -5.76 -0.99
C MET A 59 -9.15 -5.08 -1.91
N PHE A 60 -9.58 -4.10 -2.69
CA PHE A 60 -8.74 -3.32 -3.58
C PHE A 60 -8.92 -1.85 -3.26
N GLU A 61 -7.83 -1.18 -2.88
CA GLU A 61 -7.80 0.24 -2.57
C GLU A 61 -6.68 0.90 -3.36
N GLU A 62 -7.02 1.90 -4.16
CA GLU A 62 -6.10 2.61 -5.06
C GLU A 62 -5.80 4.01 -4.54
N TYR A 63 -4.54 4.43 -4.68
CA TYR A 63 -4.05 5.74 -4.28
C TYR A 63 -3.24 6.34 -5.43
N SER A 64 -3.85 7.30 -6.11
CA SER A 64 -3.19 8.10 -7.13
C SER A 64 -2.08 8.96 -6.53
N TYR A 65 -0.90 8.98 -7.14
CA TYR A 65 0.26 9.69 -6.57
C TYR A 65 0.02 11.19 -6.37
N HIS A 66 -0.70 11.84 -7.29
CA HIS A 66 -0.97 13.28 -7.25
C HIS A 66 -1.86 13.70 -6.06
N GLU A 67 -2.65 12.77 -5.50
CA GLU A 67 -3.48 13.02 -4.32
C GLU A 67 -2.79 12.64 -3.00
N ILE A 68 -1.63 11.98 -3.06
CA ILE A 68 -0.82 11.68 -1.87
C ILE A 68 0.05 12.91 -1.55
N SER A 69 -0.35 13.65 -0.53
CA SER A 69 0.39 14.84 -0.09
C SER A 69 1.70 14.50 0.63
N THR A 70 1.70 13.42 1.43
CA THR A 70 2.89 12.95 2.17
C THR A 70 2.82 11.46 2.48
N ILE A 71 3.99 10.83 2.56
CA ILE A 71 4.20 9.48 3.11
C ILE A 71 5.15 9.53 4.30
N LYS A 72 4.86 8.77 5.36
CA LYS A 72 5.65 8.69 6.59
C LYS A 72 5.92 7.24 6.95
N GLU A 73 7.16 6.95 7.30
CA GLU A 73 7.54 5.73 8.03
C GLU A 73 7.66 6.05 9.52
N GLN A 74 7.13 5.19 10.37
CA GLN A 74 7.22 5.31 11.82
C GLN A 74 7.56 3.96 12.43
N LYS A 75 8.66 3.90 13.19
CA LYS A 75 9.07 2.72 13.96
C LYS A 75 8.68 2.89 15.41
N ASN A 76 8.00 1.91 15.99
CA ASN A 76 7.63 1.89 17.41
C ASN A 76 7.82 0.49 18.01
N LEU A 77 7.47 0.32 19.30
CA LEU A 77 7.58 -0.95 20.02
C LEU A 77 6.75 -2.08 19.40
N PHE A 78 5.71 -1.76 18.62
CA PHE A 78 4.83 -2.71 17.93
C PHE A 78 5.22 -2.94 16.46
N GLY A 79 6.40 -2.46 16.05
CA GLY A 79 6.96 -2.63 14.72
C GLY A 79 6.93 -1.37 13.85
N THR A 80 7.13 -1.56 12.55
CA THR A 80 7.09 -0.46 11.57
C THR A 80 5.67 -0.25 11.06
N LYS A 81 5.30 1.03 10.93
CA LYS A 81 4.06 1.51 10.30
C LYS A 81 4.41 2.47 9.17
N ILE A 82 3.74 2.33 8.04
CA ILE A 82 3.73 3.32 6.97
C ILE A 82 2.40 4.06 7.00
N SER A 83 2.38 5.35 6.73
CA SER A 83 1.13 6.12 6.63
C SER A 83 1.21 7.14 5.50
N ILE A 84 0.14 7.24 4.71
CA ILE A 84 -0.01 8.26 3.67
C ILE A 84 -1.14 9.21 4.05
N LEU A 85 -0.99 10.49 3.70
CA LEU A 85 -2.08 11.47 3.71
C LEU A 85 -2.61 11.59 2.28
N TYR A 86 -3.75 10.97 2.04
CA TYR A 86 -4.41 10.91 0.73
C TYR A 86 -5.68 11.78 0.78
N GLY A 87 -5.70 12.86 0.00
CA GLY A 87 -6.68 13.93 0.19
C GLY A 87 -6.59 14.50 1.62
N THR A 88 -7.67 14.36 2.39
CA THR A 88 -7.74 14.79 3.80
C THR A 88 -7.59 13.64 4.81
N GLU A 89 -7.42 12.40 4.33
CA GLU A 89 -7.50 11.20 5.16
C GLU A 89 -6.14 10.54 5.37
N TRP A 90 -5.88 10.09 6.61
CA TRP A 90 -4.71 9.28 6.93
C TRP A 90 -4.99 7.79 6.73
N VAL A 91 -4.29 7.19 5.78
CA VAL A 91 -4.33 5.76 5.50
C VAL A 91 -3.10 5.10 6.14
N LYS A 92 -3.31 4.02 6.91
CA LYS A 92 -2.24 3.41 7.72
C LYS A 92 -2.00 1.97 7.29
N PHE A 93 -0.73 1.64 7.07
CA PHE A 93 -0.26 0.29 6.81
C PHE A 93 0.57 -0.20 8.00
N LYS A 94 0.11 -1.25 8.67
CA LYS A 94 0.72 -1.84 9.88
C LYS A 94 1.18 -3.27 9.62
N TYR A 95 1.84 -3.88 10.62
CA TYR A 95 2.30 -5.27 10.57
C TYR A 95 3.13 -5.59 9.32
N ILE A 96 4.07 -4.69 9.00
CA ILE A 96 4.88 -4.78 7.79
C ILE A 96 5.82 -5.98 7.88
N GLN A 97 5.76 -6.87 6.90
CA GLN A 97 6.64 -8.03 6.77
C GLN A 97 7.70 -7.75 5.71
N SER A 98 8.64 -6.87 6.05
CA SER A 98 9.81 -6.52 5.24
C SER A 98 11.00 -6.25 6.15
N SER A 99 12.19 -6.70 5.75
CA SER A 99 13.44 -6.35 6.43
C SER A 99 13.92 -4.94 6.10
N ASN A 100 13.41 -4.33 5.03
CA ASN A 100 13.74 -2.97 4.61
C ASN A 100 12.49 -2.21 4.11
N PRO A 101 11.61 -1.77 5.03
CA PRO A 101 10.44 -0.96 4.69
C PRO A 101 10.81 0.44 4.16
N GLU A 102 11.94 1.01 4.59
CA GLU A 102 12.44 2.32 4.17
C GLU A 102 12.67 2.36 2.66
N ALA A 103 13.34 1.35 2.09
CA ALA A 103 13.55 1.27 0.64
C ALA A 103 12.25 1.22 -0.17
N PHE A 104 11.15 0.71 0.41
CA PHE A 104 9.84 0.80 -0.22
C PHE A 104 9.29 2.22 -0.15
N VAL A 105 9.37 2.87 1.02
CA VAL A 105 8.90 4.24 1.25
C VAL A 105 9.62 5.25 0.36
N GLU A 106 10.93 5.12 0.18
CA GLU A 106 11.70 6.02 -0.70
C GLU A 106 11.23 5.92 -2.15
N LYS A 107 11.03 4.71 -2.69
CA LYS A 107 10.48 4.52 -4.04
C LYS A 107 9.09 5.13 -4.21
N VAL A 108 8.23 5.01 -3.19
CA VAL A 108 6.91 5.66 -3.20
C VAL A 108 7.07 7.18 -3.21
N ARG A 109 7.99 7.72 -2.39
CA ARG A 109 8.25 9.17 -2.32
C ARG A 109 8.75 9.71 -3.66
N GLU A 110 9.64 9.00 -4.35
CA GLU A 110 10.08 9.34 -5.70
C GLU A 110 8.90 9.44 -6.67
N LYS A 111 7.97 8.47 -6.65
CA LYS A 111 6.77 8.51 -7.51
C LYS A 111 5.85 9.67 -7.19
N ILE A 112 5.65 9.99 -5.91
CA ILE A 112 4.87 11.16 -5.49
C ILE A 112 5.51 12.44 -6.02
N LEU A 113 6.83 12.60 -5.89
CA LEU A 113 7.55 13.79 -6.37
C LEU A 113 7.47 13.96 -7.89
N LEU A 114 7.57 12.86 -8.65
CA LEU A 114 7.48 12.89 -10.12
C LEU A 114 6.07 13.14 -10.65
N SER A 115 5.05 13.03 -9.80
CA SER A 115 3.64 13.24 -10.16
C SER A 115 3.11 14.65 -9.88
N LYS A 116 3.94 15.51 -9.30
CA LYS A 116 3.65 16.93 -9.02
C LYS A 116 4.19 17.80 -10.14
#